data_AF-A0AAW2MIR8-F1
#
_entry.id   AF-A0AAW2MIR8-F1
#
_cell.length_a   1.000
_cell.length_b   1.000
_cell.length_c   1.000
_cell.angle_alpha   90.00
_cell.angle_beta   90.00
_cell.angle_gamma   90.00
#
_symmetry.space_group_name_H-M   'P 1'
#
loop_
_entity.id
_entity.type
_entity.pdbx_description
1 polymer ?
#
loop_
_entity_poly.entity_id
_entity_poly.type
_entity_poly.pdbx_seq_one_letter_code
_entity_poly.pdbx_strand_id
1 'polypeptide(L)'
;MKTGSNLLQWPVKEVERLRQNRTVFDKLEVTPGSVVPLDVGSTSQLDVVAEFKVDEKALKQMNVNGSDTTYSCQKSGGAAERGALGPFGLLVLASKHLIEQTPIYFYISKDTKGNFKTFFCADHSRSSQANDVDKEIYGSTVPVLKDESLSMRILVDRSIVESFAQGGRTCITSRVYPTRVACEDVKIFLFNNATDATITASLQIWQMSSASRQ
;
A
#
# COMPACT_ATOMS: atom_id res chain seq x y z
N MET A 1 -14.69 10.89 -15.26
CA MET A 1 -14.46 9.43 -15.07
C MET A 1 -13.93 8.86 -16.38
N LYS A 2 -12.79 8.16 -16.38
CA LYS A 2 -12.15 7.73 -17.65
C LYS A 2 -12.84 6.54 -18.34
N THR A 3 -13.49 5.64 -17.58
CA THR A 3 -14.15 4.44 -18.14
C THR A 3 -15.66 4.38 -17.92
N GLY A 4 -16.22 5.17 -16.99
CA GLY A 4 -17.63 5.11 -16.61
C GLY A 4 -18.08 3.81 -15.91
N SER A 5 -17.14 2.89 -15.63
CA SER A 5 -17.43 1.54 -15.11
C SER A 5 -17.33 1.39 -13.59
N ASN A 6 -16.84 2.42 -12.89
CA ASN A 6 -16.60 2.38 -11.44
C ASN A 6 -17.16 3.65 -10.79
N LEU A 7 -17.77 3.50 -9.62
CA LEU A 7 -17.93 4.63 -8.70
C LEU A 7 -16.56 5.00 -8.13
N LEU A 8 -16.29 6.30 -8.01
CA LEU A 8 -15.04 6.79 -7.45
C LEU A 8 -15.31 7.37 -6.07
N GLN A 9 -14.58 6.88 -5.08
CA GLN A 9 -14.63 7.41 -3.72
C GLN A 9 -13.31 8.10 -3.39
N TRP A 10 -13.38 9.32 -2.87
CA TRP A 10 -12.21 10.09 -2.50
C TRP A 10 -12.51 10.88 -1.22
N PRO A 11 -11.53 11.04 -0.31
CA PRO A 11 -11.71 11.89 0.84
C PRO A 11 -12.12 13.30 0.42
N VAL A 12 -13.08 13.88 1.13
CA VAL A 12 -13.52 15.26 0.88
C VAL A 12 -12.36 16.23 1.04
N LYS A 13 -12.35 17.32 0.26
CA LYS A 13 -11.19 18.24 0.21
C LYS A 13 -10.89 18.89 1.55
N GLU A 14 -11.89 19.03 2.41
CA GLU A 14 -11.80 19.60 3.74
C GLU A 14 -10.82 18.83 4.64
N VAL A 15 -10.63 17.52 4.43
CA VAL A 15 -9.64 16.73 5.19
C VAL A 15 -8.23 17.28 5.00
N GLU A 16 -7.94 17.86 3.84
CA GLU A 16 -6.61 18.38 3.52
C GLU A 16 -6.24 19.61 4.37
N ARG A 17 -7.22 20.26 5.02
CA ARG A 17 -6.99 21.35 5.97
C ARG A 17 -6.29 20.87 7.25
N LEU A 18 -6.36 19.57 7.55
CA LEU A 18 -5.70 18.98 8.71
C LEU A 18 -4.22 18.66 8.47
N ARG A 19 -3.75 18.74 7.22
CA ARG A 19 -2.37 18.43 6.83
C ARG A 19 -1.38 19.40 7.47
N GLN A 20 -0.33 18.83 8.04
CA GLN A 20 0.81 19.50 8.66
C GLN A 20 2.11 18.83 8.20
N ASN A 21 3.25 19.49 8.43
CA ASN A 21 4.60 18.93 8.32
C ASN A 21 4.78 18.00 7.10
N ARG A 22 4.73 18.58 5.91
CA ARG A 22 4.87 17.83 4.65
C ARG A 22 6.31 17.35 4.46
N THR A 23 6.49 16.05 4.30
CA THR A 23 7.73 15.42 3.84
C THR A 23 7.54 14.88 2.43
N VAL A 24 8.53 15.09 1.57
CA VAL A 24 8.51 14.66 0.17
C VAL A 24 9.67 13.73 -0.11
N PHE A 25 9.37 12.60 -0.74
CA PHE A 25 10.35 11.65 -1.25
C PHE A 25 10.17 11.55 -2.75
N ASP A 26 11.14 11.99 -3.54
CA ASP A 26 11.06 11.98 -5.00
C ASP A 26 11.93 10.86 -5.58
N LYS A 27 11.34 10.07 -6.49
CA LYS A 27 12.02 9.02 -7.28
C LYS A 27 12.93 8.10 -6.46
N LEU A 28 12.44 7.62 -5.32
CA LEU A 28 13.13 6.57 -4.56
C LEU A 28 13.14 5.28 -5.38
N GLU A 29 14.32 4.76 -5.68
CA GLU A 29 14.47 3.43 -6.26
C GLU A 29 14.46 2.37 -5.16
N VAL A 30 13.54 1.43 -5.28
CA VAL A 30 13.33 0.33 -4.32
C VAL A 30 13.57 -0.97 -5.06
N THR A 31 14.74 -1.57 -4.82
CA THR A 31 15.13 -2.84 -5.45
C THR A 31 14.37 -4.03 -4.85
N PRO A 32 14.31 -5.18 -5.55
CA PRO A 32 13.73 -6.42 -5.04
C PRO A 32 14.22 -6.80 -3.64
N GLY A 33 13.30 -7.09 -2.73
CA GLY A 33 13.56 -7.48 -1.34
C GLY A 33 13.87 -6.32 -0.37
N SER A 34 13.81 -5.06 -0.81
CA SER A 34 14.17 -3.91 0.01
C SER A 34 13.03 -3.40 0.89
N VAL A 35 13.38 -2.92 2.08
CA VAL A 35 12.51 -2.16 2.98
C VAL A 35 13.24 -0.89 3.39
N VAL A 36 12.65 0.26 3.07
CA VAL A 36 13.24 1.59 3.25
C VAL A 36 12.44 2.33 4.32
N PRO A 37 13.04 2.69 5.47
CA PRO A 37 12.36 3.52 6.47
C PRO A 37 12.13 4.93 5.91
N LEU A 38 10.94 5.47 6.14
CA LEU A 38 10.60 6.85 5.78
C LEU A 38 10.57 7.70 7.05
N ASP A 39 11.53 8.62 7.19
CA ASP A 39 11.60 9.50 8.35
C ASP A 39 10.65 10.70 8.18
N VAL A 40 9.54 10.66 8.90
CA VAL A 40 8.44 11.64 8.82
C VAL A 40 7.94 12.08 10.20
N GLY A 41 8.70 11.81 11.27
CA GLY A 41 8.29 12.11 12.65
C GLY A 41 7.18 11.18 13.16
N SER A 42 6.14 11.75 13.79
CA SER A 42 4.99 10.97 14.31
C SER A 42 4.20 10.35 13.15
N THR A 43 3.87 9.06 13.25
CA THR A 43 3.20 8.31 12.16
C THR A 43 1.85 7.70 12.55
N SER A 44 1.35 8.01 13.76
CA SER A 44 0.05 7.51 14.22
C SER A 44 -1.13 8.21 13.54
N GLN A 45 -0.92 9.39 12.96
CA GLN A 45 -1.92 10.15 12.20
C GLN A 45 -1.27 10.74 10.95
N LEU A 46 -1.55 10.17 9.78
CA LEU A 46 -0.90 10.51 8.50
C LEU A 46 -1.91 10.61 7.36
N ASP A 47 -1.58 11.46 6.38
CA ASP A 47 -2.10 11.39 5.01
C ASP A 47 -0.92 11.15 4.09
N VAL A 48 -0.97 10.05 3.33
CA VAL A 48 0.11 9.63 2.43
C VAL A 48 -0.44 9.59 1.02
N VAL A 49 0.25 10.22 0.08
CA VAL A 49 -0.01 10.08 -1.35
C VAL A 49 1.24 9.52 -1.99
N ALA A 50 1.11 8.40 -2.69
CA ALA A 50 2.23 7.69 -3.30
C ALA A 50 1.93 7.32 -4.76
N GLU A 51 2.95 7.45 -5.59
CA GLU A 51 2.97 7.02 -6.99
C GLU A 51 4.13 6.06 -7.20
N PHE A 52 3.89 4.98 -7.94
CA PHE A 52 4.85 3.92 -8.23
C PHE A 52 4.94 3.69 -9.73
N LYS A 53 6.17 3.52 -10.20
CA LYS A 53 6.49 3.09 -11.56
C LYS A 53 7.28 1.79 -11.49
N VAL A 54 6.81 0.80 -12.23
CA VAL A 54 7.48 -0.49 -12.36
C VAL A 54 8.44 -0.42 -13.54
N ASP A 55 9.64 -0.98 -13.39
CA ASP A 55 10.58 -1.08 -14.51
C ASP A 55 9.93 -1.80 -15.71
N GLU A 56 9.97 -1.16 -16.88
CA GLU A 56 9.44 -1.71 -18.12
C GLU A 56 10.12 -3.03 -18.51
N LYS A 57 11.39 -3.21 -18.16
CA LYS A 57 12.10 -4.46 -18.46
C LYS A 57 11.49 -5.62 -17.69
N ALA A 58 11.18 -5.43 -16.40
CA ALA A 58 10.51 -6.44 -15.57
C ALA A 58 9.12 -6.79 -16.14
N LEU A 59 8.34 -5.79 -16.57
CA LEU A 59 7.04 -6.03 -17.22
C LEU A 59 7.18 -6.85 -18.51
N LYS A 60 8.16 -6.55 -19.35
CA LYS A 60 8.39 -7.25 -20.63
C LYS A 60 8.90 -8.68 -20.43
N GLN A 61 9.74 -8.91 -19.41
CA GLN A 61 10.35 -10.20 -19.11
C GLN A 61 9.45 -11.14 -18.30
N MET A 62 8.35 -10.63 -17.74
CA MET A 62 7.41 -11.45 -16.98
C MET A 62 6.80 -12.56 -17.86
N ASN A 63 7.22 -13.79 -17.58
CA ASN A 63 6.66 -15.01 -18.16
C ASN A 63 5.38 -15.40 -17.41
N VAL A 64 4.47 -16.08 -18.11
CA VAL A 64 3.26 -16.62 -17.47
C VAL A 64 3.66 -17.84 -16.65
N ASN A 65 3.96 -17.63 -15.37
CA ASN A 65 4.19 -18.71 -14.42
C ASN A 65 2.83 -19.07 -13.78
N GLY A 66 2.58 -20.36 -13.52
CA GLY A 66 1.28 -20.83 -13.00
C GLY A 66 0.83 -20.13 -11.70
N SER A 67 1.76 -19.74 -10.83
CA SER A 67 1.51 -19.02 -9.57
C SER A 67 0.85 -17.65 -9.77
N ASP A 68 1.23 -16.91 -10.82
CA ASP A 68 0.82 -15.51 -11.00
C ASP A 68 -0.53 -15.41 -11.72
N THR A 69 -0.95 -16.49 -12.40
CA THR A 69 -2.27 -16.53 -13.07
C THR A 69 -3.45 -16.62 -12.10
N THR A 70 -3.21 -17.02 -10.85
CA THR A 70 -4.26 -17.29 -9.83
C THR A 70 -4.15 -16.42 -8.57
N TYR A 71 -3.41 -15.31 -8.65
CA TYR A 71 -3.17 -14.44 -7.50
C TYR A 71 -4.47 -13.91 -6.88
N SER A 72 -4.52 -13.92 -5.54
CA SER A 72 -5.51 -13.18 -4.74
C SER A 72 -4.87 -12.77 -3.42
N CYS A 73 -5.21 -11.58 -2.91
CA CYS A 73 -4.63 -11.06 -1.67
C CYS A 73 -4.79 -12.07 -0.50
N GLN A 74 -5.95 -12.73 -0.41
CA GLN A 74 -6.31 -13.64 0.68
C GLN A 74 -5.60 -14.99 0.65
N LYS A 75 -5.36 -15.55 -0.54
CA LYS A 75 -4.91 -16.95 -0.69
C LYS A 75 -3.46 -17.09 -1.12
N SER A 76 -2.79 -15.98 -1.41
CA SER A 76 -1.44 -15.96 -1.97
C SER A 76 -0.39 -15.52 -0.95
N GLY A 77 -0.58 -15.83 0.34
CA GLY A 77 0.44 -15.63 1.38
C GLY A 77 0.74 -14.17 1.79
N GLY A 78 -0.06 -13.21 1.32
CA GLY A 78 0.03 -11.80 1.72
C GLY A 78 1.32 -11.12 1.29
N ALA A 79 1.78 -10.17 2.09
CA ALA A 79 2.98 -9.37 1.81
C ALA A 79 4.30 -10.14 1.97
N ALA A 80 4.28 -11.29 2.65
CA ALA A 80 5.46 -12.12 2.88
C ALA A 80 5.80 -12.99 1.66
N GLU A 81 4.79 -13.41 0.90
CA GLU A 81 4.97 -14.22 -0.32
C GLU A 81 5.51 -13.35 -1.46
N ARG A 82 6.60 -13.80 -2.08
CA ARG A 82 7.27 -13.04 -3.13
C ARG A 82 6.75 -13.44 -4.50
N GLY A 83 6.60 -12.47 -5.39
CA GLY A 83 6.29 -12.69 -6.79
C GLY A 83 7.11 -11.81 -7.72
N ALA A 84 6.97 -12.02 -9.03
CA ALA A 84 7.79 -11.33 -10.01
C ALA A 84 7.63 -9.80 -9.94
N LEU A 85 6.38 -9.31 -9.85
CA LEU A 85 6.02 -7.90 -9.86
C LEU A 85 5.27 -7.47 -8.59
N GLY A 86 5.69 -8.00 -7.44
CA GLY A 86 5.15 -7.61 -6.15
C GLY A 86 5.33 -8.69 -5.10
N PRO A 87 4.89 -8.43 -3.86
CA PRO A 87 4.18 -7.23 -3.43
C PRO A 87 5.10 -6.01 -3.23
N PHE A 88 4.62 -4.81 -3.57
CA PHE A 88 5.31 -3.54 -3.28
C PHE A 88 4.34 -2.44 -2.86
N GLY A 89 4.75 -1.57 -1.94
CA GLY A 89 3.88 -0.53 -1.40
C GLY A 89 4.39 0.03 -0.09
N LEU A 90 3.49 0.25 0.87
CA LEU A 90 3.78 0.87 2.15
C LEU A 90 3.48 -0.06 3.32
N LEU A 91 4.38 -0.10 4.30
CA LEU A 91 4.12 -0.69 5.61
C LEU A 91 3.69 0.45 6.54
N VAL A 92 2.42 0.49 6.91
CA VAL A 92 1.89 1.49 7.86
C VAL A 92 1.67 0.85 9.22
N LEU A 93 1.58 1.71 10.25
CA LEU A 93 1.39 1.30 11.64
C LEU A 93 2.38 0.19 12.05
N ALA A 94 3.64 0.34 11.62
CA ALA A 94 4.67 -0.67 11.79
C ALA A 94 5.55 -0.39 13.00
N SER A 95 5.90 -1.45 13.73
CA SER A 95 6.92 -1.42 14.79
C SER A 95 8.32 -1.23 14.19
N LYS A 96 9.28 -0.74 14.99
CA LYS A 96 10.65 -0.44 14.52
C LYS A 96 11.34 -1.68 13.94
N HIS A 97 11.10 -2.83 14.54
CA HIS A 97 11.68 -4.12 14.14
C HIS A 97 10.79 -4.91 13.19
N LEU A 98 9.74 -4.28 12.65
CA LEU A 98 8.78 -4.89 11.71
C LEU A 98 8.14 -6.17 12.26
N ILE A 99 8.01 -6.31 13.59
CA ILE A 99 7.34 -7.47 14.21
C ILE A 99 5.84 -7.38 13.95
N GLU A 100 5.27 -6.20 14.20
CA GLU A 100 3.94 -5.78 13.76
C GLU A 100 4.06 -4.80 12.60
N GLN A 101 3.22 -4.97 11.59
CA GLN A 101 3.15 -4.13 10.38
C GLN A 101 1.81 -4.34 9.66
N THR A 102 1.33 -3.30 8.98
CA THR A 102 0.15 -3.37 8.11
C THR A 102 0.56 -2.99 6.68
N PRO A 103 0.91 -3.98 5.82
CA PRO A 103 1.23 -3.72 4.43
C PRO A 103 -0.01 -3.31 3.61
N ILE A 104 0.08 -2.17 2.92
CA ILE A 104 -0.83 -1.74 1.87
C ILE A 104 -0.06 -1.72 0.56
N TYR A 105 -0.43 -2.57 -0.39
CA TYR A 105 0.46 -2.86 -1.52
C TYR A 105 -0.26 -3.15 -2.82
N PHE A 106 0.50 -2.99 -3.90
CA PHE A 106 0.16 -3.50 -5.22
C PHE A 106 0.86 -4.83 -5.49
N TYR A 107 0.16 -5.68 -6.24
CA TYR A 107 0.73 -6.84 -6.88
C TYR A 107 0.26 -6.86 -8.33
N ILE A 108 1.17 -7.09 -9.28
CA ILE A 108 0.81 -7.19 -10.69
C ILE A 108 1.01 -8.64 -11.13
N SER A 109 -0.05 -9.21 -11.69
CA SER A 109 -0.02 -10.55 -12.25
C SER A 109 -0.29 -10.50 -13.74
N LYS A 110 0.12 -11.55 -14.45
CA LYS A 110 -0.08 -11.69 -15.90
C LYS A 110 -0.91 -12.93 -16.16
N ASP A 111 -2.04 -12.76 -16.83
CA ASP A 111 -2.93 -13.87 -17.15
C ASP A 111 -2.38 -14.74 -18.30
N THR A 112 -3.04 -15.86 -18.56
CA THR A 112 -2.64 -16.79 -19.64
C THR A 112 -2.78 -16.21 -21.04
N LYS A 113 -3.50 -15.10 -21.21
CA LYS A 113 -3.65 -14.34 -22.46
C LYS A 113 -2.61 -13.23 -22.58
N GLY A 114 -1.74 -13.05 -21.59
CA GLY A 114 -0.71 -12.03 -21.54
C GLY A 114 -1.18 -10.66 -21.03
N ASN A 115 -2.41 -10.54 -20.55
CA ASN A 115 -2.91 -9.29 -19.99
C ASN A 115 -2.45 -9.12 -18.55
N PHE A 116 -2.07 -7.90 -18.19
CA PHE A 116 -1.75 -7.55 -16.82
C PHE A 116 -3.01 -7.33 -16.00
N LYS A 117 -2.99 -7.83 -14.77
CA LYS A 117 -4.00 -7.60 -13.75
C LYS A 117 -3.34 -7.06 -12.50
N THR A 118 -3.77 -5.88 -12.06
CA THR A 118 -3.26 -5.26 -10.84
C THR A 118 -4.20 -5.56 -9.68
N PHE A 119 -3.61 -5.93 -8.56
CA PHE A 119 -4.29 -6.15 -7.29
C PHE A 119 -3.85 -5.10 -6.30
N PHE A 120 -4.79 -4.64 -5.49
CA PHE A 120 -4.55 -3.75 -4.36
C PHE A 120 -4.99 -4.45 -3.09
N CYS A 121 -4.07 -4.60 -2.15
CA CYS A 121 -4.24 -5.43 -0.97
C CYS A 121 -3.91 -4.66 0.31
N ALA A 122 -4.62 -4.97 1.38
CA ALA A 122 -4.33 -4.59 2.75
C ALA A 122 -4.15 -5.86 3.58
N ASP A 123 -2.91 -6.15 3.97
CA ASP A 123 -2.56 -7.34 4.72
C ASP A 123 -2.53 -7.05 6.21
N HIS A 124 -3.43 -7.68 6.96
CA HIS A 124 -3.52 -7.50 8.41
C HIS A 124 -2.93 -8.66 9.19
N SER A 125 -2.40 -9.69 8.51
CA SER A 125 -1.95 -10.95 9.11
C SER A 125 -0.93 -10.74 10.23
N ARG A 126 -0.12 -9.69 10.10
CA ARG A 126 0.91 -9.26 11.06
C ARG A 126 0.66 -7.88 11.64
N SER A 127 -0.57 -7.36 11.56
CA SER A 127 -0.91 -6.04 12.10
C SER A 127 -0.90 -6.00 13.63
N SER A 128 -1.09 -7.14 14.30
CA SER A 128 -1.11 -7.25 15.75
C SER A 128 -0.61 -8.61 16.25
N GLN A 129 0.07 -8.60 17.40
CA GLN A 129 0.41 -9.79 18.19
C GLN A 129 -0.76 -10.30 19.03
N ALA A 130 -1.83 -9.51 19.20
CA ALA A 130 -3.02 -9.94 19.92
C ALA A 130 -3.72 -11.08 19.16
N ASN A 131 -4.25 -12.06 19.90
CA ASN A 131 -4.88 -13.26 19.33
C ASN A 131 -6.40 -13.11 19.15
N ASP A 132 -6.99 -12.09 19.76
CA ASP A 132 -8.43 -11.80 19.84
C ASP A 132 -8.86 -10.68 18.88
N VAL A 133 -8.07 -10.42 17.83
CA VAL A 133 -8.36 -9.41 16.81
C VAL A 133 -8.41 -10.03 15.42
N ASP A 134 -9.31 -9.52 14.58
CA ASP A 134 -9.36 -9.90 13.17
C ASP A 134 -8.10 -9.42 12.44
N LYS A 135 -7.52 -10.32 11.64
CA LYS A 135 -6.27 -10.13 10.88
C LYS A 135 -6.41 -10.65 9.45
N GLU A 136 -7.64 -10.75 8.93
CA GLU A 136 -7.89 -11.12 7.55
C GLU A 136 -7.23 -10.14 6.57
N ILE A 137 -6.75 -10.68 5.46
CA ILE A 137 -6.21 -9.88 4.36
C ILE A 137 -7.37 -9.43 3.49
N TYR A 138 -7.46 -8.14 3.19
CA TYR A 138 -8.45 -7.62 2.27
C TYR A 138 -7.79 -7.23 0.97
N GLY A 139 -8.56 -7.29 -0.12
CA GLY A 139 -8.10 -6.73 -1.38
C GLY A 139 -8.90 -7.20 -2.57
N SER A 140 -8.68 -6.49 -3.67
CA SER A 140 -9.37 -6.74 -4.93
C SER A 140 -8.49 -6.28 -6.10
N THR A 141 -8.99 -6.54 -7.30
CA THR A 141 -8.35 -6.03 -8.50
C THR A 141 -8.67 -4.56 -8.68
N VAL A 142 -7.70 -3.77 -9.15
CA VAL A 142 -7.87 -2.35 -9.46
C VAL A 142 -7.56 -2.11 -10.94
N PRO A 143 -8.48 -1.50 -11.71
CA PRO A 143 -8.21 -1.16 -13.10
C PRO A 143 -7.14 -0.06 -13.21
N VAL A 144 -6.06 -0.34 -13.94
CA VAL A 144 -5.00 0.62 -14.30
C VAL A 144 -5.04 0.78 -15.82
N LEU A 145 -5.19 2.01 -16.30
CA LEU A 145 -5.29 2.27 -17.74
C LEU A 145 -3.89 2.37 -18.35
N LYS A 146 -3.83 2.24 -19.68
CA LYS A 146 -2.59 2.44 -20.43
C LYS A 146 -1.97 3.80 -20.08
N ASP A 147 -0.66 3.79 -19.88
CA ASP A 147 0.16 4.96 -19.55
C ASP A 147 -0.15 5.60 -18.18
N GLU A 148 -0.99 4.96 -17.33
CA GLU A 148 -1.15 5.35 -15.94
C GLU A 148 -0.04 4.75 -15.07
N SER A 149 0.48 5.55 -14.15
CA SER A 149 1.23 5.05 -13.01
C SER A 149 0.31 4.45 -11.95
N LEU A 150 0.91 3.64 -11.09
CA LEU A 150 0.23 3.09 -9.93
C LEU A 150 0.19 4.15 -8.85
N SER A 151 -0.99 4.45 -8.32
CA SER A 151 -1.17 5.49 -7.31
C SER A 151 -2.02 4.96 -6.16
N MET A 152 -1.62 5.32 -4.94
CA MET A 152 -2.43 5.10 -3.75
C MET A 152 -2.42 6.34 -2.86
N ARG A 153 -3.51 6.54 -2.13
CA ARG A 153 -3.58 7.44 -0.98
C ARG A 153 -3.94 6.63 0.26
N ILE A 154 -3.29 6.90 1.39
CA ILE A 154 -3.54 6.22 2.65
C ILE A 154 -3.77 7.28 3.73
N LEU A 155 -4.92 7.22 4.38
CA LEU A 155 -5.19 7.94 5.63
C LEU A 155 -4.96 6.97 6.79
N VAL A 156 -4.09 7.34 7.71
CA VAL A 156 -3.84 6.60 8.95
C VAL A 156 -4.38 7.44 10.10
N ASP A 157 -5.26 6.86 10.91
CA ASP A 157 -5.71 7.47 12.17
C ASP A 157 -5.76 6.42 13.27
N ARG A 158 -4.63 6.22 13.93
CA ARG A 158 -4.42 5.27 15.03
C ARG A 158 -4.81 3.84 14.65
N SER A 159 -6.06 3.45 14.89
CA SER A 159 -6.57 2.09 14.68
C SER A 159 -7.34 1.91 13.36
N ILE A 160 -7.44 2.97 12.55
CA ILE A 160 -8.07 2.91 11.24
C ILE A 160 -7.07 3.30 10.15
N VAL A 161 -7.11 2.56 9.05
CA VAL A 161 -6.36 2.84 7.83
C VAL A 161 -7.34 2.83 6.67
N GLU A 162 -7.47 3.95 5.96
CA GLU A 162 -8.28 4.05 4.75
C GLU A 162 -7.37 4.21 3.55
N SER A 163 -7.45 3.28 2.61
CA SER A 163 -6.54 3.20 1.48
C SER A 163 -7.31 3.27 0.16
N PHE A 164 -6.84 4.13 -0.75
CA PHE A 164 -7.52 4.49 -2.00
C PHE A 164 -6.57 4.28 -3.16
N ALA A 165 -6.83 3.30 -4.02
CA ALA A 165 -6.01 3.03 -5.20
C ALA A 165 -6.58 3.67 -6.47
N GLN A 166 -5.68 4.06 -7.38
CA GLN A 166 -5.98 4.65 -8.68
C GLN A 166 -7.00 5.79 -8.63
N GLY A 167 -6.83 6.70 -7.66
CA GLY A 167 -7.75 7.84 -7.48
C GLY A 167 -9.14 7.43 -7.01
N GLY A 168 -9.25 6.38 -6.19
CA GLY A 168 -10.51 5.96 -5.58
C GLY A 168 -11.30 4.91 -6.36
N ARG A 169 -10.70 4.24 -7.34
CA ARG A 169 -11.34 3.13 -8.08
C ARG A 169 -11.50 1.89 -7.21
N THR A 170 -10.60 1.72 -6.24
CA THR A 170 -10.67 0.67 -5.23
C THR A 170 -10.32 1.31 -3.90
N CYS A 171 -11.16 1.05 -2.90
CA CYS A 171 -10.98 1.57 -1.55
C CYS A 171 -11.02 0.41 -0.57
N ILE A 172 -10.11 0.40 0.40
CA ILE A 172 -10.08 -0.59 1.48
C ILE A 172 -9.95 0.18 2.79
N THR A 173 -10.93 -0.01 3.67
CA THR A 173 -10.91 0.50 5.04
C THR A 173 -10.59 -0.64 5.98
N SER A 174 -9.58 -0.44 6.80
CA SER A 174 -8.98 -1.44 7.66
C SER A 174 -9.03 -0.98 9.11
N ARG A 175 -9.39 -1.89 10.00
CA ARG A 175 -9.25 -1.70 11.46
C ARG A 175 -8.10 -2.57 11.94
N VAL A 176 -7.11 -1.95 12.58
CA VAL A 176 -5.92 -2.65 13.07
C VAL A 176 -5.59 -2.19 14.50
N TYR A 177 -5.09 -3.11 15.32
CA TYR A 177 -4.84 -2.87 16.74
C TYR A 177 -3.44 -3.37 17.14
N PRO A 178 -2.36 -2.73 16.67
CA PRO A 178 -1.01 -3.18 17.02
C PRO A 178 -0.75 -3.00 18.51
N THR A 179 -0.11 -3.99 19.13
CA THR A 179 0.16 -4.00 20.58
C THR A 179 1.40 -3.19 20.96
N ARG A 180 2.34 -3.00 20.03
CA ARG A 180 3.59 -2.27 20.28
C ARG A 180 3.49 -0.77 20.03
N VAL A 181 2.43 -0.29 19.37
CA VAL A 181 2.23 1.14 19.05
C VAL A 181 2.20 2.04 20.29
N ALA A 182 1.79 1.51 21.45
CA ALA A 182 1.82 2.27 22.70
C ALA A 182 3.21 2.37 23.34
N CYS A 183 4.14 1.47 22.99
CA CYS A 183 5.45 1.33 23.62
C CYS A 183 6.62 1.72 22.71
N GLU A 184 6.42 1.68 21.40
CA GLU A 184 7.41 2.04 20.38
C GLU A 184 6.85 3.14 19.47
N ASP A 185 7.72 4.03 19.02
CA ASP A 185 7.38 4.96 17.95
C ASP A 185 6.91 4.16 16.73
N VAL A 186 5.65 4.36 16.36
CA VAL A 186 5.09 3.85 15.12
C VAL A 186 5.93 4.38 13.96
N LYS A 187 6.22 3.53 12.98
CA LYS A 187 6.98 3.89 11.77
C LYS A 187 6.18 3.58 10.51
N ILE A 188 6.60 4.22 9.43
CA ILE A 188 6.16 3.93 8.07
C ILE A 188 7.38 3.52 7.24
N PHE A 189 7.20 2.52 6.39
CA PHE A 189 8.25 2.05 5.48
C PHE A 189 7.71 1.95 4.07
N LEU A 190 8.58 2.19 3.11
CA LEU A 190 8.39 1.84 1.71
C LEU A 190 9.02 0.47 1.49
N PHE A 191 8.31 -0.46 0.86
CA PHE A 191 8.84 -1.81 0.64
C PHE A 191 8.60 -2.31 -0.78
N ASN A 192 9.50 -3.18 -1.22
CA ASN A 192 9.37 -3.94 -2.44
C ASN A 192 9.84 -5.37 -2.17
N ASN A 193 8.90 -6.30 -1.99
CA ASN A 193 9.19 -7.72 -1.79
C ASN A 193 9.10 -8.53 -3.11
N ALA A 194 9.08 -7.86 -4.27
CA ALA A 194 9.16 -8.53 -5.55
C ALA A 194 10.50 -9.28 -5.74
N THR A 195 10.58 -10.15 -6.74
CA THR A 195 11.82 -10.82 -7.13
C THR A 195 12.50 -10.14 -8.31
N ASP A 196 11.73 -9.61 -9.27
CA ASP A 196 12.27 -9.24 -10.59
C ASP A 196 12.11 -7.74 -10.89
N ALA A 197 11.21 -7.05 -10.19
CA ALA A 197 10.90 -5.65 -10.45
C ALA A 197 11.60 -4.70 -9.48
N THR A 198 12.37 -3.75 -10.01
CA THR A 198 12.69 -2.51 -9.31
C THR A 198 11.53 -1.53 -9.45
N ILE A 199 11.20 -0.85 -8.36
CA ILE A 199 10.10 0.12 -8.29
C ILE A 199 10.67 1.51 -8.04
N THR A 200 10.27 2.49 -8.85
CA THR A 200 10.51 3.90 -8.56
C THR A 200 9.29 4.48 -7.88
N ALA A 201 9.43 4.96 -6.65
CA ALA A 201 8.34 5.51 -5.85
C ALA A 201 8.52 7.01 -5.62
N SER A 202 7.43 7.77 -5.69
CA SER A 202 7.38 9.18 -5.30
C SER A 202 6.26 9.36 -4.29
N LEU A 203 6.57 9.94 -3.13
CA LEU A 203 5.66 10.03 -2.00
C LEU A 203 5.59 11.44 -1.44
N GLN A 204 4.39 11.83 -1.03
CA GLN A 204 4.16 12.99 -0.18
C GLN A 204 3.43 12.51 1.07
N ILE A 205 3.99 12.83 2.23
CA ILE A 205 3.47 12.41 3.53
C ILE A 205 3.24 13.66 4.36
N TRP A 206 2.04 13.76 4.92
CA TRP A 206 1.67 14.81 5.86
C TRP A 206 1.34 14.19 7.20
N GLN A 207 1.84 14.80 8.27
CA GLN A 207 1.27 14.58 9.59
C GLN A 207 -0.10 15.23 9.65
N MET A 208 -1.04 14.62 10.36
CA MET A 208 -2.41 15.12 10.43
C MET A 208 -2.71 15.63 11.84
N SER A 209 -3.28 16.83 11.90
CA SER A 209 -3.84 17.34 13.16
C SER A 209 -5.12 16.60 13.55
N SER A 210 -5.37 16.53 14.85
CA SER A 210 -6.66 16.07 15.35
C SER A 210 -7.76 17.07 14.99
N ALA A 211 -8.91 16.56 14.55
CA ALA A 211 -10.09 17.38 14.31
C ALA A 211 -10.79 17.71 15.63
N SER A 212 -11.23 18.95 15.81
CA SER A 212 -12.21 19.30 16.84
C SER A 212 -13.61 18.97 16.31
N ARG A 213 -14.41 18.25 17.10
CA ARG A 213 -15.85 18.16 16.86
C ARG A 213 -16.48 19.41 17.48
N GLN A 214 -17.03 20.27 16.65
CA GLN A 214 -17.99 21.29 17.10
C GLN A 214 -19.36 20.65 17.25
#